data_AF-A0A7K2P485-F1
#
_entry.id   AF-A0A7K2P485-F1
#
_cell.length_a   1.000
_cell.length_b   1.000
_cell.length_c   1.000
_cell.angle_alpha   90.00
_cell.angle_beta   90.00
_cell.angle_gamma   90.00
#
_symmetry.space_group_name_H-M   'P 1'
#
loop_
_entity.id
_entity.type
_entity.pdbx_description
1 polymer ?
#
loop_
_entity_poly.entity_id
_entity_poly.type
_entity_poly.pdbx_seq_one_letter_code
_entity_poly.pdbx_strand_id
1 'polypeptide(L)'
;RDTWELALIEAALSARVPLLGVCRGMQLLNVALGGTLVQHIEGHAEVVGVFGGHPVRPVPGTLYAGAVPEEAFVPTYHHQAVDRLGTGLVASAHAADGTVEALELPSGPG
;
A
#
# COMPACT_ATOMS: atom_id res chain seq x y z
N ARG A 1 -4.81 -19.25 -1.08
CA ARG A 1 -3.86 -18.29 -1.69
C ARG A 1 -3.46 -17.25 -0.64
N ASP A 2 -4.44 -16.58 -0.05
CA ASP A 2 -4.29 -15.54 0.97
C ASP A 2 -3.46 -16.00 2.17
N THR A 3 -3.74 -17.18 2.71
CA THR A 3 -2.99 -17.76 3.85
C THR A 3 -1.51 -17.97 3.54
N TRP A 4 -1.18 -18.37 2.31
CA TRP A 4 0.22 -18.60 1.90
C TRP A 4 0.96 -17.28 1.69
N GLU A 5 0.32 -16.27 1.09
CA GLU A 5 0.90 -14.94 0.88
C GLU A 5 1.09 -14.20 2.22
N LEU A 6 0.15 -14.34 3.16
CA LEU A 6 0.29 -13.82 4.53
C LEU A 6 1.46 -14.49 5.26
N ALA A 7 1.55 -15.83 5.21
CA ALA A 7 2.66 -16.55 5.82
C ALA A 7 4.02 -16.14 5.24
N LEU A 8 4.08 -15.85 3.93
CA LEU A 8 5.31 -15.37 3.29
C LEU A 8 5.69 -13.95 3.75
N ILE A 9 4.72 -13.05 3.90
CA ILE A 9 4.93 -11.70 4.42
C ILE A 9 5.43 -11.77 5.86
N GLU A 10 4.79 -12.57 6.71
CA GLU A 10 5.20 -12.77 8.11
C GLU A 10 6.62 -13.33 8.21
N ALA A 11 6.98 -14.28 7.34
CA ALA A 11 8.32 -14.84 7.28
C ALA A 11 9.36 -13.78 6.84
N ALA A 12 9.05 -12.97 5.83
CA ALA A 12 9.94 -11.91 5.36
C ALA A 12 10.17 -10.83 6.43
N LEU A 13 9.10 -10.43 7.12
CA LEU A 13 9.17 -9.49 8.26
C LEU A 13 10.02 -10.06 9.40
N SER A 14 9.81 -11.33 9.75
CA SER A 14 10.58 -12.01 10.81
C SER A 14 12.07 -12.12 10.45
N ALA A 15 12.37 -12.38 9.17
CA ALA A 15 13.73 -12.48 8.66
C ALA A 15 14.39 -11.11 8.38
N ARG A 16 13.67 -10.00 8.56
CA ARG A 16 14.10 -8.62 8.24
C ARG A 16 14.62 -8.48 6.81
N VAL A 17 13.98 -9.17 5.87
CA VAL A 17 14.30 -9.05 4.45
C VAL A 17 13.50 -7.88 3.87
N PRO A 18 14.10 -7.02 3.03
CA PRO A 18 13.36 -5.96 2.34
C PRO A 18 12.17 -6.54 1.56
N LEU A 19 10.99 -5.96 1.77
CA LEU A 19 9.75 -6.40 1.16
C LEU A 19 9.09 -5.25 0.39
N LEU A 20 8.73 -5.51 -0.87
CA LEU A 20 7.93 -4.62 -1.71
C LEU A 20 6.62 -5.31 -2.09
N GLY A 21 5.51 -4.80 -1.55
CA GLY A 21 4.17 -5.27 -1.89
C GLY A 21 3.50 -4.29 -2.86
N VAL A 22 2.98 -4.80 -3.99
CA VAL A 22 2.27 -3.98 -5.00
C VAL A 22 0.79 -4.28 -4.95
N CYS A 23 -0.05 -3.24 -4.93
CA CYS A 23 -1.52 -3.34 -4.90
C CYS A 23 -1.98 -4.28 -3.78
N ARG A 24 -2.44 -5.49 -4.10
CA ARG A 24 -2.85 -6.48 -3.10
C ARG A 24 -1.72 -6.90 -2.16
N GLY A 25 -0.47 -6.90 -2.62
CA GLY A 25 0.68 -7.18 -1.75
C GLY A 25 0.82 -6.14 -0.63
N MET A 26 0.60 -4.86 -0.94
CA MET A 26 0.59 -3.77 0.04
C MET A 26 -0.56 -3.94 1.05
N GLN A 27 -1.75 -4.29 0.55
CA GLN A 27 -2.93 -4.53 1.39
C GLN A 27 -2.72 -5.71 2.35
N LEU A 28 -2.13 -6.81 1.87
CA LEU A 28 -1.80 -7.95 2.72
C LEU A 28 -0.73 -7.63 3.77
N LEU A 29 0.26 -6.80 3.43
CA LEU A 29 1.24 -6.30 4.41
C LEU A 29 0.54 -5.53 5.53
N ASN A 30 -0.42 -4.67 5.19
CA ASN A 30 -1.22 -3.95 6.17
C ASN A 30 -1.99 -4.91 7.10
N VAL A 31 -2.66 -5.90 6.52
CA VAL A 31 -3.44 -6.90 7.28
C VAL A 31 -2.55 -7.77 8.16
N ALA A 32 -1.38 -8.20 7.67
CA ALA A 32 -0.41 -9.00 8.43
C ALA A 32 0.09 -8.26 9.69
N LEU A 33 0.11 -6.92 9.66
CA LEU A 33 0.48 -6.07 10.80
C LEU A 33 -0.75 -5.62 11.64
N GLY A 34 -1.94 -6.19 11.42
CA GLY A 34 -3.15 -5.93 12.21
C GLY A 34 -4.02 -4.76 11.71
N GLY A 35 -3.75 -4.25 10.52
CA GLY A 35 -4.56 -3.25 9.84
C GLY A 35 -5.85 -3.83 9.25
N THR A 36 -6.73 -2.94 8.76
CA THR A 36 -8.01 -3.30 8.12
C THR A 36 -8.09 -2.72 6.71
N LEU A 37 -9.02 -3.26 5.91
CA LEU A 37 -9.30 -2.77 4.56
C LEU A 37 -10.77 -2.38 4.43
N VAL A 38 -11.03 -1.28 3.72
CA VAL A 38 -12.34 -1.01 3.14
C VAL A 38 -12.57 -2.04 2.04
N GLN A 39 -13.64 -2.83 2.15
CA GLN A 39 -13.91 -3.94 1.24
C GLN A 39 -14.37 -3.49 -0.15
N HIS A 40 -14.91 -2.28 -0.26
CA HIS A 40 -15.38 -1.70 -1.52
C HIS A 40 -15.15 -0.19 -1.54
N ILE A 41 -14.44 0.28 -2.55
CA ILE A 41 -14.30 1.69 -2.92
C ILE A 41 -14.65 1.88 -4.39
N GLU A 42 -15.22 3.05 -4.71
CA GLU A 42 -15.54 3.47 -6.08
C GLU A 42 -14.37 4.32 -6.66
N GLY A 43 -14.34 4.52 -7.98
CA GLY A 43 -13.36 5.40 -8.65
C GLY A 43 -11.96 4.82 -8.90
N HIS A 44 -11.60 3.69 -8.26
CA HIS A 44 -10.27 3.05 -8.41
C HIS A 44 -10.28 1.77 -9.28
N ALA A 45 -11.46 1.35 -9.75
CA ALA A 45 -11.65 0.28 -10.72
C ALA A 45 -13.03 0.41 -11.41
N GLU A 46 -13.22 1.49 -12.19
CA GLU A 46 -14.52 1.79 -12.81
C GLU A 46 -14.91 0.81 -13.93
N VAL A 47 -13.92 0.33 -14.70
CA VAL A 47 -14.15 -0.54 -15.86
C VAL A 47 -13.37 -1.83 -15.68
N VAL A 48 -14.10 -2.95 -15.63
CA VAL A 48 -13.50 -4.29 -15.47
C VAL A 48 -12.51 -4.57 -16.59
N GLY A 49 -11.27 -4.90 -16.22
CA GLY A 49 -10.18 -5.22 -17.13
C GLY A 49 -9.47 -4.00 -17.72
N VAL A 50 -9.82 -2.77 -17.31
CA VAL A 50 -9.17 -1.55 -17.78
C VAL A 50 -8.54 -0.82 -16.60
N PHE A 51 -7.24 -0.56 -16.69
CA PHE A 51 -6.55 0.28 -15.72
C PHE A 51 -6.99 1.73 -15.91
N GLY A 52 -7.47 2.34 -14.83
CA GLY A 52 -7.61 3.79 -14.74
C GLY A 52 -6.29 4.43 -14.34
N GLY A 53 -6.35 5.69 -13.93
CA GLY A 53 -5.25 6.32 -13.20
C GLY A 53 -5.70 7.56 -12.47
N HIS A 54 -4.95 7.92 -11.44
CA HIS A 54 -5.20 9.12 -10.65
C HIS A 54 -3.87 9.68 -10.10
N PRO A 55 -3.84 10.97 -9.74
CA PRO A 55 -2.68 11.54 -9.08
C PRO A 55 -2.50 10.95 -7.68
N VAL A 56 -1.25 10.73 -7.31
CA VAL A 56 -0.80 10.29 -6.00
C VAL A 56 0.27 11.24 -5.48
N ARG A 57 0.06 11.73 -4.26
CA ARG A 57 0.92 12.70 -3.60
C ARG A 57 1.80 12.01 -2.56
N PRO A 58 3.13 12.17 -2.62
CA PRO A 58 4.03 11.65 -1.60
C PRO A 58 3.85 12.38 -0.26
N VAL A 59 4.06 11.66 0.84
CA VAL A 59 4.16 12.25 2.19
C VAL A 59 5.62 12.61 2.45
N PRO A 60 5.97 13.90 2.70
CA PRO A 60 7.35 14.30 2.93
C PRO A 60 8.02 13.55 4.08
N GLY A 61 9.30 13.22 3.92
CA GLY A 61 10.10 12.52 4.94
C GLY A 61 9.98 11.00 4.93
N THR A 62 9.28 10.43 3.95
CA THR A 62 9.13 8.97 3.75
C THR A 62 10.12 8.43 2.71
N LEU A 63 10.37 7.12 2.71
CA LEU A 63 11.17 6.45 1.68
C LEU A 63 10.53 6.62 0.31
N TYR A 64 9.20 6.55 0.22
CA TYR A 64 8.48 6.81 -1.04
C TYR A 64 8.80 8.22 -1.57
N ALA A 65 8.71 9.26 -0.73
CA ALA A 65 9.02 10.63 -1.13
C ALA A 65 10.49 10.83 -1.54
N GLY A 66 11.41 10.00 -1.03
CA GLY A 66 12.80 9.98 -1.47
C GLY A 66 12.98 9.43 -2.89
N ALA A 67 12.11 8.53 -3.32
CA ALA A 67 12.14 7.94 -4.66
C ALA A 67 11.28 8.70 -5.68
N VAL A 68 10.11 9.18 -5.25
CA VAL A 68 9.13 9.91 -6.05
C VAL A 68 8.73 11.18 -5.27
N PRO A 69 9.50 12.28 -5.42
CA PRO A 69 9.34 13.46 -4.57
C PRO A 69 8.16 14.36 -4.94
N GLU A 70 7.58 14.19 -6.13
CA GLU A 70 6.48 15.01 -6.65
C GLU A 70 5.22 14.16 -6.87
N GLU A 71 4.08 14.84 -7.06
CA GLU A 71 2.84 14.18 -7.44
C GLU A 71 3.02 13.42 -8.76
N ALA A 72 2.62 12.15 -8.77
CA ALA A 72 2.74 11.28 -9.93
C ALA A 72 1.38 10.71 -10.32
N PHE A 73 1.12 10.59 -11.62
CA PHE A 73 -0.06 9.91 -12.13
C PHE A 73 0.23 8.41 -12.22
N VAL A 74 -0.52 7.60 -11.46
CA VAL A 74 -0.27 6.15 -11.35
C VAL A 74 -1.41 5.34 -11.97
N PRO A 75 -1.12 4.16 -12.55
CA PRO A 75 -2.17 3.25 -12.98
C PRO A 75 -2.90 2.67 -11.77
N THR A 76 -4.23 2.62 -11.84
CA THR A 76 -5.07 2.06 -10.77
C THR A 76 -5.99 0.97 -11.28
N TYR A 77 -6.11 -0.08 -10.46
CA TYR A 77 -7.07 -1.15 -10.67
C TYR A 77 -7.29 -1.91 -9.36
N HIS A 78 -8.02 -1.32 -8.44
CA HIS A 78 -8.41 -1.95 -7.18
C HIS A 78 -9.77 -1.42 -6.70
N HIS A 79 -10.53 -2.27 -6.01
CA HIS A 79 -11.79 -1.88 -5.35
C HIS A 79 -11.68 -1.98 -3.83
N GLN A 80 -10.48 -2.23 -3.29
CA GLN A 80 -10.21 -2.26 -1.87
C GLN A 80 -9.13 -1.24 -1.54
N ALA A 81 -9.18 -0.70 -0.34
CA ALA A 81 -8.21 0.27 0.16
C ALA A 81 -7.90 0.02 1.63
N VAL A 82 -6.79 0.57 2.11
CA VAL A 82 -6.47 0.56 3.54
C VAL A 82 -7.47 1.45 4.29
N ASP A 83 -8.05 0.88 5.34
CA ASP A 83 -8.94 1.59 6.26
C ASP A 83 -8.13 2.04 7.49
N ARG A 84 -7.68 1.07 8.28
CA ARG A 84 -6.76 1.30 9.41
C ARG A 84 -5.39 0.74 9.09
N LEU A 85 -4.35 1.54 9.31
CA LEU A 85 -2.97 1.09 9.19
C LEU A 85 -2.64 0.02 10.26
N GLY A 86 -1.85 -0.96 9.84
CA GLY A 86 -1.23 -1.95 10.72
C GLY A 86 -0.17 -1.33 11.62
N THR A 87 0.24 -2.09 12.64
CA THR A 87 1.19 -1.67 13.66
C THR A 87 2.53 -1.29 13.05
N GLY A 88 3.00 -0.08 13.36
CA GLY A 88 4.29 0.45 12.91
C GLY A 88 4.27 1.01 11.48
N LEU A 89 3.23 0.75 10.69
CA LEU A 89 3.13 1.29 9.34
C LEU A 89 2.81 2.79 9.36
N VAL A 90 3.35 3.50 8.38
CA VAL A 90 2.96 4.88 8.06
C VAL A 90 2.47 4.92 6.62
N ALA A 91 1.48 5.77 6.35
CA ALA A 91 1.12 6.11 4.97
C ALA A 91 2.24 6.98 4.37
N SER A 92 2.70 6.61 3.18
CA SER A 92 3.78 7.29 2.48
C SER A 92 3.36 7.96 1.17
N ALA A 93 2.15 7.68 0.69
CA ALA A 93 1.50 8.44 -0.36
C ALA A 93 -0.03 8.33 -0.30
N HIS A 94 -0.72 9.36 -0.81
CA HIS A 94 -2.19 9.42 -0.84
C HIS A 94 -2.72 9.84 -2.21
N ALA A 95 -3.86 9.28 -2.60
CA ALA A 95 -4.69 9.83 -3.68
C ALA A 95 -5.40 11.11 -3.23
N ALA A 96 -6.00 11.83 -4.19
CA ALA A 96 -6.68 13.11 -3.93
C ALA A 96 -7.93 12.97 -3.02
N ASP A 97 -8.53 11.79 -2.97
CA ASP A 97 -9.67 11.45 -2.11
C ASP A 97 -9.24 11.03 -0.68
N GLY A 98 -7.93 10.99 -0.41
CA GLY A 98 -7.35 10.59 0.87
C GLY A 98 -6.98 9.10 0.94
N THR A 99 -7.32 8.29 -0.06
CA THR A 99 -6.98 6.86 -0.12
C THR A 99 -5.47 6.66 0.01
N VAL A 100 -5.06 5.73 0.87
CA VAL A 100 -3.64 5.37 1.04
C VAL A 100 -3.18 4.55 -0.16
N GLU A 101 -2.19 5.08 -0.88
CA GLU A 101 -1.65 4.49 -2.12
C GLU A 101 -0.24 3.93 -1.96
N ALA A 102 0.45 4.35 -0.90
CA ALA A 102 1.69 3.72 -0.46
C ALA A 102 1.76 3.72 1.06
N LEU A 103 2.36 2.68 1.62
CA LEU A 103 2.70 2.57 3.03
C LEU A 103 4.11 2.01 3.16
N GLU A 104 4.76 2.35 4.26
CA GLU A 104 6.08 1.84 4.60
C GLU A 104 6.18 1.57 6.10
N LEU A 105 7.11 0.70 6.46
CA LEU A 105 7.48 0.45 7.85
C LEU A 105 8.76 1.26 8.11
N PRO A 106 8.70 2.40 8.83
CA PRO A 106 9.89 3.17 9.17
C PRO A 106 10.82 2.31 10.03
N SER A 107 12.00 2.04 9.49
CA SER A 107 13.14 1.27 10.02
C SER A 107 12.91 0.46 11.32
N GLY A 108 13.12 -0.86 11.23
CA GLY A 108 14.41 -1.37 11.69
C GLY A 108 15.38 -1.36 10.50
N PRO A 109 16.66 -0.99 10.66
CA PRO A 109 17.54 -0.64 9.55
C PRO A 109 17.67 -1.77 8.54
N GLY A 110 17.57 -1.40 7.25
CA GLY A 110 18.33 -2.08 6.19
C GLY A 110 19.73 -1.50 6.12
#